data_AF-A0A0S8JPH7-F1
#
_entry.id   AF-A0A0S8JPH7-F1
#
_cell.length_a   1.000
_cell.length_b   1.000
_cell.length_c   1.000
_cell.angle_alpha   90.00
_cell.angle_beta   90.00
_cell.angle_gamma   90.00
#
_symmetry.space_group_name_H-M   'P 1'
#
loop_
_entity.id
_entity.type
_entity.pdbx_description
1 polymer ?
#
loop_
_entity_poly.entity_id
_entity_poly.type
_entity_poly.pdbx_seq_one_letter_code
_entity_poly.pdbx_strand_id
1 'polypeptide(L)'
;MKPIIKAIPKKDLEQELTADKFIRMTNKADNELYIITARDSPNIMQEIGRLRELTFRAAGGGTGKSVDIDDFDTMEDPYKQLIVWDPDQEEILGGYRFHLCDMEKTDCGRATLATEKLFHFSDKFRQEYIPDLIELGRSFVQPAYQSTSRHGKGLYALDNLWDGLGTLVIDYPSKQFFFGKVTMYPNYNQRARNLILYFLEKHFPDNEG
;
A
#
# COMPACT_ATOMS: atom_id res chain seq x y z
N MET A 1 -8.81 14.08 17.94
CA MET A 1 -7.99 13.06 17.25
C MET A 1 -7.39 12.15 18.31
N LYS A 2 -7.46 10.81 18.16
CA LYS A 2 -6.93 9.88 19.17
C LYS A 2 -5.38 9.85 19.10
N PRO A 3 -4.67 9.73 20.23
CA PRO A 3 -3.22 9.49 20.20
C PRO A 3 -2.88 8.26 19.37
N ILE A 4 -1.81 8.33 18.56
CA ILE A 4 -1.29 7.18 17.82
C ILE A 4 -0.70 6.19 18.84
N ILE A 5 -0.84 4.88 18.60
CA ILE A 5 -0.23 3.87 19.46
C ILE A 5 1.30 4.05 19.55
N LYS A 6 1.91 3.55 20.62
CA LYS A 6 3.37 3.49 20.73
C LYS A 6 3.93 2.52 19.68
N ALA A 7 5.20 2.72 19.29
CA ALA A 7 5.90 1.78 18.44
C ALA A 7 5.90 0.39 19.07
N ILE A 8 5.67 -0.63 18.24
CA ILE A 8 5.75 -2.02 18.65
C ILE A 8 7.23 -2.36 18.94
N PRO A 9 7.54 -3.16 19.98
CA PRO A 9 8.92 -3.54 20.26
C PRO A 9 9.56 -4.26 19.07
N LYS A 10 10.78 -3.84 18.68
CA LYS A 10 11.52 -4.36 17.53
C LYS A 10 11.62 -5.89 17.53
N LYS A 11 11.93 -6.46 18.69
CA LYS A 11 12.01 -7.91 18.90
C LYS A 11 10.71 -8.65 18.51
N ASP A 12 9.55 -8.01 18.71
CA ASP A 12 8.25 -8.62 18.38
C ASP A 12 7.96 -8.52 16.87
N LEU A 13 8.50 -7.49 16.21
CA LEU A 13 8.44 -7.35 14.75
C LEU A 13 9.33 -8.40 14.07
N GLU A 14 10.58 -8.52 14.49
CA GLU A 14 11.55 -9.46 13.91
C GLU A 14 11.11 -10.92 14.02
N GLN A 15 10.44 -11.30 15.12
CA GLN A 15 9.89 -12.64 15.30
C GLN A 15 8.86 -13.02 14.23
N GLU A 16 8.18 -12.04 13.62
CA GLU A 16 7.19 -12.27 12.58
C GLU A 16 7.78 -12.21 11.17
N LEU A 17 9.00 -11.69 10.99
CA LEU A 17 9.70 -11.58 9.70
C LEU A 17 10.45 -12.88 9.35
N THR A 18 9.68 -13.94 9.13
CA THR A 18 10.19 -15.29 8.87
C THR A 18 10.55 -15.52 7.39
N ALA A 19 11.38 -16.54 7.13
CA ALA A 19 11.91 -16.84 5.80
C ALA A 19 10.84 -17.20 4.76
N ASP A 20 9.68 -17.72 5.16
CA ASP A 20 8.55 -18.01 4.29
C ASP A 20 7.81 -16.76 3.80
N LYS A 21 7.97 -15.62 4.50
CA LYS A 21 7.38 -14.32 4.13
C LYS A 21 8.36 -13.43 3.37
N PHE A 22 9.65 -13.77 3.42
CA PHE A 22 10.72 -13.06 2.73
C PHE A 22 10.60 -13.28 1.22
N ILE A 23 10.69 -12.20 0.47
CA ILE A 23 10.62 -12.22 -0.99
C ILE A 23 12.03 -12.19 -1.58
N ARG A 24 12.75 -11.10 -1.29
CA ARG A 24 14.07 -10.79 -1.85
C ARG A 24 14.69 -9.58 -1.15
N MET A 25 15.98 -9.40 -1.38
CA MET A 25 16.65 -8.12 -1.14
C MET A 25 16.26 -7.12 -2.24
N THR A 26 16.17 -5.86 -1.84
CA THR A 26 16.05 -4.72 -2.75
C THR A 26 17.34 -4.50 -3.54
N ASN A 27 17.25 -3.82 -4.68
CA ASN A 27 18.40 -3.54 -5.54
C ASN A 27 19.36 -2.48 -4.99
N LYS A 28 18.90 -1.69 -4.01
CA LYS A 28 19.61 -0.55 -3.43
C LYS A 28 19.38 -0.49 -1.93
N ALA A 29 20.42 -0.11 -1.19
CA ALA A 29 20.39 0.14 0.26
C ALA A 29 20.17 -1.08 1.17
N ASP A 30 20.36 -2.29 0.63
CA ASP A 30 20.38 -3.56 1.38
C ASP A 30 19.14 -3.76 2.27
N ASN A 31 18.00 -3.25 1.82
CA ASN A 31 16.71 -3.44 2.48
C ASN A 31 16.06 -4.74 2.01
N GLU A 32 15.14 -5.26 2.81
CA GLU A 32 14.47 -6.54 2.62
C GLU A 32 13.00 -6.32 2.24
N LEU A 33 12.46 -7.19 1.39
CA LEU A 33 11.05 -7.18 1.00
C LEU A 33 10.31 -8.37 1.60
N TYR A 34 9.17 -8.11 2.22
CA TYR A 34 8.29 -9.12 2.81
C TYR A 34 6.84 -8.94 2.35
N ILE A 35 6.12 -10.05 2.20
CA ILE A 35 4.66 -10.07 2.07
C ILE A 35 4.07 -10.73 3.32
N ILE A 36 3.16 -10.01 3.99
CA ILE A 36 2.52 -10.47 5.22
C ILE A 36 1.02 -10.19 5.22
N THR A 37 0.29 -10.80 6.15
CA THR A 37 -1.12 -10.48 6.45
C THR A 37 -1.31 -10.21 7.95
N ALA A 38 -2.45 -9.65 8.33
CA ALA A 38 -2.79 -9.47 9.74
C ALA A 38 -2.89 -10.79 10.53
N ARG A 39 -3.09 -11.92 9.83
CA ARG A 39 -3.24 -13.25 10.42
C ARG A 39 -1.90 -13.90 10.77
N ASP A 40 -0.93 -13.78 9.87
CA ASP A 40 0.39 -14.39 10.04
C ASP A 40 1.39 -13.48 10.78
N SER A 41 1.14 -12.17 10.78
CA SER A 41 2.04 -11.16 11.36
C SER A 41 1.26 -10.02 12.04
N PRO A 42 0.56 -10.30 13.16
CA PRO A 42 -0.28 -9.31 13.84
C PRO A 42 0.50 -8.11 14.40
N ASN A 43 1.73 -8.29 14.90
CA ASN A 43 2.54 -7.20 15.42
C ASN A 43 3.04 -6.28 14.29
N ILE A 44 3.50 -6.87 13.18
CA ILE A 44 3.88 -6.15 11.97
C ILE A 44 2.65 -5.39 11.43
N MET A 45 1.47 -5.99 11.41
CA MET A 45 0.26 -5.30 10.97
C MET A 45 -0.10 -4.09 11.86
N GLN A 46 0.03 -4.22 13.19
CA GLN A 46 -0.15 -3.08 14.10
C GLN A 46 0.84 -1.96 13.82
N GLU A 47 2.10 -2.31 13.56
CA GLU A 47 3.14 -1.34 13.24
C GLU A 47 2.91 -0.66 11.89
N ILE A 48 2.49 -1.41 10.86
CA ILE A 48 2.05 -0.84 9.56
C ILE A 48 0.92 0.15 9.79
N GLY A 49 -0.11 -0.20 10.55
CA GLY A 49 -1.23 0.69 10.84
C GLY A 49 -0.82 1.93 11.61
N ARG A 50 0.15 1.82 12.53
CA ARG A 50 0.74 2.95 13.26
C ARG A 50 1.47 3.90 12.30
N LEU A 51 2.31 3.35 11.42
CA LEU A 51 3.12 4.11 10.48
C LEU A 51 2.26 4.76 9.38
N ARG A 52 1.21 4.09 8.92
CA ARG A 52 0.19 4.67 8.04
C ARG A 52 -0.47 5.87 8.67
N GLU A 53 -1.01 5.72 9.88
CA GLU A 53 -1.67 6.82 10.58
C GLU A 53 -0.71 7.99 10.82
N LEU A 54 0.53 7.70 11.20
CA LEU A 54 1.60 8.70 11.37
C LEU A 54 1.84 9.47 10.06
N THR A 55 2.00 8.73 8.95
CA THR A 55 2.30 9.29 7.63
C THR A 55 1.13 10.10 7.08
N PHE A 56 -0.06 9.52 7.09
CA PHE A 56 -1.24 10.16 6.51
C PHE A 56 -1.70 11.35 7.34
N ARG A 57 -1.60 11.33 8.68
CA ARG A 57 -1.87 12.53 9.49
C ARG A 57 -0.95 13.69 9.15
N ALA A 58 0.35 13.42 8.98
CA ALA A 58 1.31 14.47 8.61
C ALA A 58 0.95 15.12 7.27
N ALA A 59 0.37 14.37 6.34
CA ALA A 59 -0.11 14.87 5.04
C ALA A 59 -1.53 15.49 5.08
N GLY A 60 -2.27 15.36 6.18
CA GLY A 60 -3.65 15.84 6.33
C GLY A 60 -4.75 14.84 5.96
N GLY A 61 -4.40 13.56 5.78
CA GLY A 61 -5.29 12.47 5.33
C GLY A 61 -5.51 11.31 6.30
N GLY A 62 -5.02 11.40 7.55
CA GLY A 62 -5.13 10.31 8.53
C GLY A 62 -6.57 10.00 8.95
N THR A 63 -6.79 8.81 9.48
CA THR A 63 -8.12 8.34 9.92
C THR A 63 -8.62 9.04 11.19
N GLY A 64 -7.70 9.63 11.95
CA GLY A 64 -7.95 10.22 13.27
C GLY A 64 -8.05 9.20 14.40
N LYS A 65 -7.90 7.90 14.09
CA LYS A 65 -7.86 6.77 15.03
C LYS A 65 -6.43 6.51 15.52
N SER A 66 -6.26 5.69 16.56
CA SER A 66 -4.92 5.39 17.08
C SER A 66 -4.05 4.56 16.12
N VAL A 67 -4.67 3.90 15.15
CA VAL A 67 -4.05 3.02 14.15
C VAL A 67 -4.89 3.04 12.87
N ASP A 68 -4.26 3.03 11.70
CA ASP A 68 -4.92 2.92 10.38
C ASP A 68 -4.96 1.46 9.93
N ILE A 69 -5.92 0.73 10.49
CA ILE A 69 -6.31 -0.64 10.12
C ILE A 69 -7.83 -0.62 9.89
N ASP A 70 -8.27 -1.16 8.76
CA ASP A 70 -9.69 -1.29 8.41
C ASP A 70 -10.08 -2.76 8.16
N ASP A 71 -11.37 -3.01 7.94
CA ASP A 71 -11.91 -4.37 7.82
C ASP A 71 -11.24 -5.16 6.69
N PHE A 72 -10.71 -4.49 5.66
CA PHE A 72 -10.01 -5.14 4.55
C PHE A 72 -8.64 -5.70 4.96
N ASP A 73 -8.03 -5.19 6.03
CA ASP A 73 -6.77 -5.71 6.54
C ASP A 73 -6.99 -6.98 7.39
N THR A 74 -8.18 -7.20 7.93
CA THR A 74 -8.46 -8.27 8.92
C THR A 74 -9.58 -9.24 8.52
N MET A 75 -10.20 -9.07 7.35
CA MET A 75 -11.25 -9.95 6.84
C MET A 75 -10.76 -11.37 6.55
N GLU A 76 -11.67 -12.23 6.07
CA GLU A 76 -11.33 -13.64 5.85
C GLU A 76 -10.27 -13.84 4.77
N ASP A 77 -10.37 -13.10 3.68
CA ASP A 77 -9.34 -13.00 2.66
C ASP A 77 -8.75 -11.57 2.70
N PRO A 78 -7.81 -11.30 3.63
CA PRO A 78 -7.35 -9.95 3.88
C PRO A 78 -6.44 -9.46 2.77
N TYR A 79 -6.36 -8.14 2.65
CA TYR A 79 -5.32 -7.52 1.85
C TYR A 79 -3.95 -7.88 2.40
N LYS A 80 -3.08 -8.27 1.48
CA LYS A 80 -1.67 -8.51 1.74
C LYS A 80 -0.93 -7.20 1.88
N GLN A 81 0.13 -7.21 2.68
CA GLN A 81 0.97 -6.06 2.93
C GLN A 81 2.36 -6.36 2.38
N LEU A 82 2.76 -5.65 1.34
CA LEU A 82 4.13 -5.63 0.85
C LEU A 82 4.89 -4.56 1.63
N ILE A 83 5.91 -4.94 2.39
CA ILE A 83 6.70 -4.01 3.18
C ILE A 83 8.17 -4.03 2.77
N VAL A 84 8.81 -2.87 2.92
CA VAL A 84 10.26 -2.71 2.87
C VAL A 84 10.77 -2.60 4.30
N TRP A 85 11.60 -3.56 4.70
CA TRP A 85 12.23 -3.62 6.01
C TRP A 85 13.69 -3.15 5.91
N ASP A 86 14.08 -2.27 6.82
CA ASP A 86 15.46 -1.81 6.97
C ASP A 86 16.13 -2.59 8.12
N PRO A 87 16.95 -3.62 7.82
CA PRO A 87 17.55 -4.46 8.87
C PRO A 87 18.56 -3.69 9.73
N ASP A 88 19.16 -2.60 9.22
CA ASP A 88 20.12 -1.81 10.00
C ASP A 88 19.44 -0.98 11.09
N GLN A 89 18.19 -0.58 10.87
CA GLN A 89 17.41 0.21 11.82
C GLN A 89 16.36 -0.61 12.55
N GLU A 90 16.10 -1.84 12.10
CA GLU A 90 15.01 -2.70 12.55
C GLU A 90 13.66 -1.96 12.46
N GLU A 91 13.42 -1.31 11.32
CA GLU A 91 12.23 -0.49 11.07
C GLU A 91 11.60 -0.80 9.71
N ILE A 92 10.28 -0.67 9.62
CA ILE A 92 9.57 -0.67 8.34
C ILE A 92 9.79 0.69 7.69
N LEU A 93 10.42 0.72 6.53
CA LEU A 93 10.66 1.93 5.76
C LEU A 93 9.38 2.42 5.07
N GLY A 94 8.61 1.50 4.51
CA GLY A 94 7.39 1.80 3.77
C GLY A 94 6.69 0.53 3.31
N GLY A 95 5.57 0.69 2.63
CA GLY A 95 4.84 -0.45 2.08
C GLY A 95 3.67 -0.10 1.19
N TYR A 96 3.13 -1.15 0.56
CA TYR A 96 1.90 -1.16 -0.22
C TYR A 96 0.93 -2.18 0.37
N ARG A 97 -0.34 -1.81 0.43
CA ARG A 97 -1.43 -2.77 0.59
C ARG A 97 -1.83 -3.27 -0.78
N PHE A 98 -2.03 -4.57 -0.96
CA PHE A 98 -2.55 -5.11 -2.21
C PHE A 98 -3.50 -6.29 -2.02
N HIS A 99 -4.36 -6.49 -3.00
CA HIS A 99 -5.27 -7.64 -3.07
C HIS A 99 -5.36 -8.16 -4.51
N LEU A 100 -5.44 -9.48 -4.63
CA LEU A 100 -5.51 -10.17 -5.91
C LEU A 100 -6.98 -10.51 -6.15
N CYS A 101 -7.57 -9.96 -7.20
CA CYS A 101 -8.92 -10.34 -7.58
C CYS A 101 -8.85 -11.63 -8.40
N ASP A 102 -9.28 -12.75 -7.84
CA ASP A 102 -9.36 -14.02 -8.57
C ASP A 102 -10.82 -14.47 -8.62
N MET A 103 -11.43 -14.33 -9.80
CA MET A 103 -12.83 -14.71 -10.05
C MET A 103 -13.05 -16.22 -9.93
N GLU A 104 -11.99 -17.05 -10.00
CA GLU A 104 -12.12 -18.51 -9.90
C GLU A 104 -12.13 -19.00 -8.45
N LYS A 105 -11.52 -18.25 -7.53
CA LYS A 105 -11.38 -18.63 -6.11
C LYS A 105 -12.30 -17.87 -5.17
N THR A 106 -12.70 -16.69 -5.59
CA THR A 106 -13.50 -15.77 -4.80
C THR A 106 -14.71 -15.43 -5.63
N ASP A 107 -15.89 -15.47 -5.01
CA ASP A 107 -17.02 -14.72 -5.51
C ASP A 107 -16.63 -13.24 -5.37
N CYS A 108 -15.81 -12.71 -6.30
CA CYS A 108 -15.46 -11.30 -6.44
C CYS A 108 -16.69 -10.50 -6.91
N GLY A 109 -17.86 -10.83 -6.35
CA GLY A 109 -19.06 -10.05 -6.42
C GLY A 109 -18.89 -8.72 -5.69
N ARG A 110 -19.93 -7.89 -5.77
CA ARG A 110 -19.98 -6.56 -5.13
C ARG A 110 -19.53 -6.66 -3.66
N ALA A 111 -18.52 -5.86 -3.29
CA ALA A 111 -17.98 -5.60 -1.95
C ALA A 111 -16.66 -6.27 -1.51
N THR A 112 -15.89 -6.90 -2.41
CA THR A 112 -14.54 -7.41 -2.07
C THR A 112 -13.46 -6.33 -2.12
N LEU A 113 -13.59 -5.35 -3.02
CA LEU A 113 -12.58 -4.32 -3.25
C LEU A 113 -12.81 -3.05 -2.42
N ALA A 114 -11.72 -2.51 -1.85
CA ALA A 114 -11.77 -1.26 -1.09
C ALA A 114 -12.19 -0.06 -1.94
N THR A 115 -11.82 -0.05 -3.23
CA THR A 115 -12.18 1.02 -4.16
C THR A 115 -13.65 1.00 -4.60
N GLU A 116 -14.37 -0.12 -4.47
CA GLU A 116 -15.81 -0.17 -4.74
C GLU A 116 -16.64 0.64 -3.74
N LYS A 117 -16.10 0.90 -2.55
CA LYS A 117 -16.73 1.82 -1.59
C LYS A 117 -16.63 3.28 -2.03
N LEU A 118 -15.83 3.58 -3.06
CA LEU A 118 -15.52 4.94 -3.52
C LEU A 118 -16.03 5.21 -4.94
N PHE A 119 -16.10 4.18 -5.78
CA PHE A 119 -16.44 4.33 -7.19
C PHE A 119 -17.53 3.35 -7.63
N HIS A 120 -18.31 3.77 -8.63
CA HIS A 120 -19.22 2.88 -9.34
C HIS A 120 -18.49 2.27 -10.53
N PHE A 121 -18.16 0.98 -10.44
CA PHE A 121 -17.56 0.26 -11.57
C PHE A 121 -18.61 -0.21 -12.56
N SER A 122 -18.39 0.13 -13.84
CA SER A 122 -19.17 -0.36 -14.96
C SER A 122 -19.06 -1.89 -15.09
N ASP A 123 -20.05 -2.51 -15.73
CA ASP A 123 -20.05 -3.96 -15.97
C ASP A 123 -18.84 -4.38 -16.82
N LYS A 124 -18.45 -3.52 -17.76
CA LYS A 124 -17.23 -3.71 -18.55
C LYS A 124 -15.97 -3.75 -17.67
N PHE A 125 -15.81 -2.78 -16.77
CA PHE A 125 -14.66 -2.78 -15.86
C PHE A 125 -14.61 -4.06 -15.00
N ARG A 126 -15.78 -4.49 -14.50
CA ARG A 126 -15.93 -5.69 -13.68
C ARG A 126 -15.57 -6.97 -14.41
N GLN A 127 -15.98 -7.09 -15.67
CA GLN A 127 -15.80 -8.33 -16.43
C GLN A 127 -14.45 -8.40 -17.13
N GLU A 128 -13.94 -7.27 -17.63
CA GLU A 128 -12.74 -7.24 -18.47
C GLU A 128 -11.45 -6.89 -17.71
N TYR A 129 -11.53 -6.24 -16.53
CA TYR A 129 -10.33 -5.74 -15.84
C TYR A 129 -10.14 -6.30 -14.43
N ILE A 130 -11.21 -6.42 -13.63
CA ILE A 130 -11.14 -6.98 -12.27
C ILE A 130 -10.46 -8.36 -12.22
N PRO A 131 -10.74 -9.32 -13.13
CA PRO A 131 -10.11 -10.64 -13.06
C PRO A 131 -8.58 -10.60 -13.21
N ASP A 132 -8.06 -9.59 -13.89
CA ASP A 132 -6.64 -9.47 -14.26
C ASP A 132 -5.94 -8.34 -13.50
N LEU A 133 -6.55 -7.77 -12.46
CA LEU A 133 -5.94 -6.68 -11.69
C LEU A 133 -5.39 -7.11 -10.32
N ILE A 134 -4.41 -6.34 -9.87
CA ILE A 134 -3.98 -6.25 -8.48
C ILE A 134 -4.43 -4.89 -7.96
N GLU A 135 -5.33 -4.88 -6.98
CA GLU A 135 -5.73 -3.61 -6.35
C GLU A 135 -4.62 -3.17 -5.39
N LEU A 136 -4.16 -1.93 -5.51
CA LEU A 136 -3.18 -1.29 -4.67
C LEU A 136 -3.82 -0.20 -3.83
N GLY A 137 -3.36 -0.07 -2.58
CA GLY A 137 -3.81 0.98 -1.68
C GLY A 137 -2.85 1.24 -0.54
N ARG A 138 -3.21 2.26 0.26
CA ARG A 138 -2.53 2.63 1.52
C ARG A 138 -1.00 2.67 1.40
N SER A 139 -0.49 3.13 0.26
CA SER A 139 0.96 3.22 0.05
C SER A 139 1.54 4.33 0.92
N PHE A 140 2.68 4.04 1.55
CA PHE A 140 3.34 4.98 2.42
C PHE A 140 4.85 4.75 2.45
N VAL A 141 5.58 5.83 2.66
CA VAL A 141 6.95 5.83 3.18
C VAL A 141 6.87 6.54 4.51
N GLN A 142 7.36 5.95 5.60
CA GLN A 142 7.21 6.59 6.91
C GLN A 142 8.04 7.89 6.98
N PRO A 143 7.64 8.91 7.78
CA PRO A 143 8.22 10.25 7.71
C PRO A 143 9.74 10.29 7.92
N ALA A 144 10.28 9.38 8.73
CA ALA A 144 11.71 9.23 8.96
C ALA A 144 12.53 8.97 7.68
N TYR A 145 11.91 8.37 6.66
CA TYR A 145 12.55 8.01 5.39
C TYR A 145 12.10 8.92 4.22
N GLN A 146 11.30 9.95 4.48
CA GLN A 146 10.86 10.91 3.46
C GLN A 146 11.87 12.05 3.21
N SER A 147 12.82 12.25 4.13
CA SER A 147 13.92 13.19 3.95
C SER A 147 15.22 12.45 3.66
N THR A 148 16.10 13.09 2.89
CA THR A 148 17.47 12.61 2.64
C THR A 148 18.36 12.64 3.90
N SER A 149 17.83 13.12 5.04
CA SER A 149 18.61 13.35 6.26
C SER A 149 18.89 12.09 7.09
N ARG A 150 18.13 11.00 6.94
CA ARG A 150 18.45 9.71 7.57
C ARG A 150 19.23 8.82 6.60
N HIS A 151 20.55 8.73 6.82
CA HIS A 151 21.49 7.73 6.28
C HIS A 151 21.43 7.43 4.76
N GLY A 152 20.88 8.33 3.93
CA GLY A 152 20.78 8.12 2.48
C GLY A 152 19.76 7.06 2.04
N LYS A 153 19.31 6.14 2.90
CA LYS A 153 18.33 5.09 2.55
C LYS A 153 16.95 5.65 2.16
N GLY A 154 16.56 6.80 2.72
CA GLY A 154 15.34 7.50 2.28
C GLY A 154 15.34 7.89 0.80
N LEU A 155 16.52 8.05 0.19
CA LEU A 155 16.65 8.33 -1.25
C LEU A 155 16.10 7.19 -2.12
N TYR A 156 16.28 5.95 -1.67
CA TYR A 156 15.91 4.73 -2.40
C TYR A 156 14.57 4.15 -1.95
N ALA A 157 13.84 4.85 -1.07
CA ALA A 157 12.59 4.35 -0.51
C ALA A 157 11.56 3.99 -1.58
N LEU A 158 11.40 4.87 -2.59
CA LEU A 158 10.49 4.62 -3.70
C LEU A 158 11.02 3.53 -4.63
N ASP A 159 12.32 3.49 -4.91
CA ASP A 159 12.95 2.45 -5.73
C ASP A 159 12.74 1.05 -5.12
N ASN A 160 12.91 0.93 -3.80
CA ASN A 160 12.68 -0.32 -3.07
C ASN A 160 11.21 -0.76 -3.10
N LEU A 161 10.26 0.19 -3.04
CA LEU A 161 8.84 -0.15 -3.21
C LEU A 161 8.55 -0.64 -4.64
N TRP A 162 9.19 -0.04 -5.65
CA TRP A 162 9.11 -0.51 -7.03
C TRP A 162 9.71 -1.91 -7.22
N ASP A 163 10.81 -2.23 -6.54
CA ASP A 163 11.37 -3.60 -6.53
C ASP A 163 10.32 -4.63 -6.07
N GLY A 164 9.56 -4.29 -5.03
CA GLY A 164 8.50 -5.16 -4.51
C GLY A 164 7.29 -5.27 -5.43
N LEU A 165 6.83 -4.17 -6.03
CA LEU A 165 5.78 -4.20 -7.05
C LEU A 165 6.21 -5.01 -8.29
N GLY A 166 7.48 -4.91 -8.68
CA GLY A 166 8.07 -5.71 -9.76
C GLY A 166 8.01 -7.21 -9.47
N THR A 167 8.23 -7.62 -8.20
CA THR A 167 8.06 -9.03 -7.82
C THR A 167 6.61 -9.49 -7.97
N LEU A 168 5.61 -8.66 -7.64
CA LEU A 168 4.21 -9.01 -7.86
C LEU A 168 3.90 -9.30 -9.34
N VAL A 169 4.51 -8.57 -10.27
CA VAL A 169 4.33 -8.83 -11.72
C VAL A 169 4.91 -10.18 -12.14
N ILE A 170 6.03 -10.58 -11.53
CA ILE A 170 6.69 -11.87 -11.83
C ILE A 170 5.91 -13.02 -11.20
N ASP A 171 5.45 -12.87 -9.96
CA ASP A 171 4.77 -13.92 -9.20
C ASP A 171 3.32 -14.14 -9.67
N TYR A 172 2.69 -13.11 -10.24
CA TYR A 172 1.31 -13.14 -10.72
C TYR A 172 1.23 -12.75 -12.20
N PRO A 173 1.80 -13.56 -13.13
CA PRO A 173 1.91 -13.21 -14.54
C PRO A 173 0.56 -13.12 -15.28
N SER A 174 -0.52 -13.66 -14.70
CA SER A 174 -1.88 -13.48 -15.22
C SER A 174 -2.46 -12.11 -14.91
N LYS A 175 -1.91 -11.38 -13.93
CA LYS A 175 -2.38 -10.05 -13.56
C LYS A 175 -1.71 -9.00 -14.43
N GLN A 176 -2.49 -8.37 -15.28
CA GLN A 176 -2.03 -7.40 -16.28
C GLN A 176 -2.06 -5.95 -15.77
N PHE A 177 -2.84 -5.67 -14.72
CA PHE A 177 -3.11 -4.31 -14.28
C PHE A 177 -2.82 -4.09 -12.81
N PHE A 178 -2.20 -2.96 -12.49
CA PHE A 178 -2.29 -2.37 -11.16
C PHE A 178 -3.40 -1.33 -11.15
N PHE A 179 -4.29 -1.41 -10.16
CA PHE A 179 -5.41 -0.49 -10.04
C PHE A 179 -5.50 0.06 -8.62
N GLY A 180 -5.78 1.35 -8.46
CA GLY A 180 -5.90 1.95 -7.14
C GLY A 180 -6.24 3.42 -7.22
N LYS A 181 -6.59 4.00 -6.08
CA LYS A 181 -6.99 5.41 -5.98
C LYS A 181 -5.85 6.29 -5.48
N VAL A 182 -5.67 7.44 -6.12
CA VAL A 182 -4.77 8.49 -5.65
C VAL A 182 -5.59 9.57 -4.96
N THR A 183 -5.10 10.06 -3.82
CA THR A 183 -5.75 11.15 -3.08
C THR A 183 -5.01 12.46 -3.34
N MET A 184 -5.72 13.47 -3.82
CA MET A 184 -5.21 14.85 -3.94
C MET A 184 -5.69 15.66 -2.74
N TYR A 185 -4.79 15.99 -1.83
CA TYR A 185 -5.16 16.71 -0.62
C TYR A 185 -5.47 18.19 -0.91
N PRO A 186 -6.38 18.83 -0.16
CA PRO A 186 -6.74 20.24 -0.38
C PRO A 186 -5.57 21.23 -0.25
N ASN A 187 -4.54 20.87 0.52
CA ASN A 187 -3.33 21.66 0.72
C ASN A 187 -2.30 21.56 -0.43
N TYR A 188 -2.58 20.77 -1.48
CA TYR A 188 -1.72 20.72 -2.66
C TYR A 188 -1.61 22.09 -3.31
N ASN A 189 -0.46 22.38 -3.92
CA ASN A 189 -0.31 23.59 -4.72
C ASN A 189 -1.41 23.62 -5.80
N GLN A 190 -2.25 24.65 -5.75
CA GLN A 190 -3.44 24.73 -6.60
C GLN A 190 -3.11 24.67 -8.09
N ARG A 191 -2.02 25.32 -8.52
CA ARG A 191 -1.59 25.30 -9.92
C ARG A 191 -1.15 23.89 -10.34
N ALA A 192 -0.35 23.21 -9.53
CA ALA A 192 0.07 21.83 -9.80
C ALA A 192 -1.13 20.87 -9.87
N ARG A 193 -2.07 20.98 -8.91
CA ARG A 193 -3.31 20.18 -8.91
C ARG A 193 -4.12 20.39 -10.18
N ASN A 194 -4.33 21.65 -10.59
CA ASN A 194 -5.08 21.97 -11.80
C ASN A 194 -4.40 21.44 -13.06
N LEU A 195 -3.07 21.43 -13.12
CA LEU A 195 -2.34 20.85 -14.26
C LEU A 195 -2.52 19.34 -14.36
N ILE A 196 -2.52 18.62 -13.23
CA ILE A 196 -2.79 17.18 -13.19
C ILE A 196 -4.21 16.90 -13.67
N LEU A 197 -5.20 17.62 -13.14
CA LEU A 197 -6.61 17.47 -13.53
C LEU A 197 -6.80 17.75 -15.03
N TYR A 198 -6.26 18.86 -15.53
CA TYR A 198 -6.33 19.21 -16.95
C TYR A 198 -5.68 18.14 -17.84
N PHE A 199 -4.54 17.59 -17.43
CA PHE A 199 -3.88 16.51 -18.17
C PHE A 199 -4.78 15.27 -18.25
N LEU A 200 -5.37 14.86 -17.13
CA LEU A 200 -6.28 13.71 -17.08
C LEU A 200 -7.53 13.96 -17.93
N GLU A 201 -8.18 15.11 -17.78
CA GLU A 201 -9.38 15.47 -18.57
C GLU A 201 -9.09 15.53 -20.08
N LYS A 202 -7.92 16.04 -20.47
CA LYS A 202 -7.55 16.19 -21.88
C LYS A 202 -7.20 14.87 -22.56
N HIS A 203 -6.47 13.99 -21.87
CA HIS A 203 -5.90 12.79 -22.46
C HIS A 203 -6.65 11.51 -22.11
N PHE A 204 -7.39 11.52 -21.01
CA PHE A 204 -8.15 10.38 -20.48
C PHE A 204 -9.56 10.81 -20.03
N PRO A 205 -10.36 11.46 -20.90
CA PRO A 205 -11.72 11.83 -20.56
C PRO A 205 -12.58 10.59 -20.32
N ASP A 206 -13.46 10.67 -19.31
CA ASP A 206 -14.50 9.68 -19.11
C ASP A 206 -15.69 9.99 -20.05
N ASN A 207 -15.68 9.35 -21.22
CA ASN A 207 -16.73 9.53 -22.22
C ASN A 207 -17.98 8.67 -21.92
N GLU A 208 -17.90 7.74 -20.97
CA GLU A 208 -18.93 6.73 -20.70
C GLU A 208 -19.71 7.03 -19.41
N GLY A 209 -19.10 7.75 -18.44
CA GLY A 209 -19.77 8.31 -17.26
C GLY A 209 -19.64 7.48 -15.99
#